data_AF-A0A379MV60-F1
#
_entry.id   AF-A0A379MV60-F1
#
_cell.length_a   1.000
_cell.length_b   1.000
_cell.length_c   1.000
_cell.angle_alpha   90.00
_cell.angle_beta   90.00
_cell.angle_gamma   90.00
#
_symmetry.space_group_name_H-M   'P 1'
#
loop_
_entity.id
_entity.type
_entity.pdbx_description
1 polymer ?
#
loop_
_entity_poly.entity_id
_entity_poly.type
_entity_poly.pdbx_seq_one_letter_code
_entity_poly.pdbx_strand_id
1 'polypeptide(L)'
;MLGSISRVDRINPAFGGLDAAPARGVLGRVLARLAVWHRNAETRRVLRELPERELADIGLTPMDAAMEAGRPFWDDTPGIVAERARRS
;
A
#
# COMPACT_ATOMS: atom_id res chain seq x y z
N MET A 1 -29.59 8.36 13.98
CA MET A 1 -29.18 7.43 12.90
C MET A 1 -27.87 7.95 12.35
N LEU A 2 -26.86 7.08 12.34
CA LEU A 2 -25.42 7.40 12.33
C LEU A 2 -24.98 8.22 11.11
N GLY A 3 -24.22 9.28 11.36
CA GLY A 3 -23.52 10.06 10.35
C GLY A 3 -22.18 9.42 9.95
N SER A 4 -21.65 9.95 8.84
CA SER A 4 -20.26 9.88 8.36
C SER A 4 -19.61 8.51 8.26
N ILE A 5 -19.48 7.99 7.04
CA ILE A 5 -18.16 7.57 6.51
C ILE A 5 -18.17 7.82 4.99
N SER A 6 -17.63 8.95 4.55
CA SER A 6 -17.06 9.08 3.20
C SER A 6 -15.91 8.08 3.10
N ARG A 7 -16.20 6.85 2.69
CA ARG A 7 -15.16 5.87 2.39
C ARG A 7 -14.60 6.24 1.04
N VAL A 8 -13.50 6.97 1.12
CA VAL A 8 -12.76 7.46 -0.03
C VAL A 8 -12.62 6.34 -1.07
N ASP A 9 -13.19 6.60 -2.24
CA ASP A 9 -13.07 5.88 -3.50
C ASP A 9 -11.62 5.98 -4.04
N ARG A 10 -10.66 5.59 -3.20
CA ARG A 10 -9.25 5.94 -3.38
C ARG A 10 -8.59 4.92 -4.29
N ILE A 11 -8.61 5.29 -5.58
CA ILE A 11 -7.67 4.96 -6.64
C ILE A 11 -7.87 3.57 -7.26
N ASN A 12 -8.86 3.46 -8.14
CA ASN A 12 -8.67 2.66 -9.36
C ASN A 12 -9.32 3.31 -10.61
N PRO A 13 -8.73 4.36 -11.21
CA PRO A 13 -9.19 4.89 -12.48
C PRO A 13 -8.18 4.61 -13.60
N ALA A 14 -7.92 3.34 -13.96
CA ALA A 14 -6.84 3.06 -14.92
C ALA A 14 -7.10 2.01 -16.02
N PHE A 15 -8.35 1.75 -16.38
CA PHE A 15 -8.67 1.09 -17.67
C PHE A 15 -9.75 1.82 -18.49
N GLY A 16 -10.17 3.02 -18.08
CA GLY A 16 -11.16 3.82 -18.81
C GLY A 16 -10.52 4.99 -19.54
N GLY A 17 -10.52 4.95 -20.88
CA GLY A 17 -10.20 6.08 -21.76
C GLY A 17 -8.79 6.06 -22.33
N LEU A 18 -8.62 5.44 -23.51
CA LEU A 18 -7.45 5.62 -24.37
C LEU A 18 -7.59 6.92 -25.18
N ASP A 19 -8.05 7.98 -24.53
CA ASP A 19 -8.25 9.28 -25.15
C ASP A 19 -6.96 10.05 -24.90
N ALA A 20 -6.09 10.08 -25.91
CA ALA A 20 -4.77 10.70 -26.01
C ALA A 20 -4.36 11.70 -24.90
N ALA A 21 -4.13 11.22 -23.68
CA ALA A 21 -3.36 11.96 -22.70
C ALA A 21 -1.93 12.07 -23.24
N PRO A 22 -1.24 13.22 -23.07
CA PRO A 22 0.12 13.36 -23.56
C PRO A 22 0.95 12.20 -23.01
N ALA A 23 1.59 11.42 -23.88
CA ALA A 23 2.23 10.15 -23.53
C ALA A 23 3.23 10.28 -22.36
N ARG A 24 3.81 11.47 -22.17
CA ARG A 24 4.63 11.82 -20.99
C ARG A 24 3.88 11.72 -19.65
N GLY A 25 2.61 12.12 -19.61
CA GLY A 25 1.76 12.02 -18.43
C GLY A 25 1.35 10.58 -18.11
N VAL A 26 1.08 9.76 -19.13
CA VAL A 26 0.79 8.32 -18.95
C VAL A 26 2.03 7.59 -18.44
N LEU A 27 3.18 7.81 -19.07
CA LEU A 27 4.44 7.19 -18.65
C LEU A 27 4.81 7.58 -17.21
N GLY A 28 4.67 8.86 -16.85
CA GLY A 28 4.90 9.32 -15.48
C GLY A 28 3.98 8.63 -14.45
N ARG A 29 2.70 8.42 -14.78
CA ARG A 29 1.76 7.69 -13.92
C ARG A 29 2.15 6.22 -13.76
N VAL A 30 2.57 5.56 -14.85
CA VAL A 30 3.04 4.17 -14.80
C VAL A 30 4.30 4.05 -13.93
N LEU A 31 5.29 4.93 -14.13
CA LEU A 31 6.51 4.95 -13.32
C LEU A 31 6.23 5.20 -11.84
N ALA A 32 5.31 6.13 -11.52
CA ALA A 32 4.88 6.36 -10.15
C ALA A 32 4.23 5.11 -9.53
N ARG A 33 3.42 4.37 -10.30
CA ARG A 33 2.81 3.11 -9.85
C ARG A 33 3.86 2.03 -9.60
N LEU A 34 4.82 1.88 -10.51
CA LEU A 34 5.94 0.95 -10.36
C LEU A 34 6.78 1.28 -9.13
N ALA A 35 7.02 2.55 -8.83
CA ALA A 35 7.75 2.98 -7.63
C ALA A 35 7.01 2.58 -6.34
N VAL A 36 5.68 2.71 -6.32
CA VAL A 36 4.85 2.23 -5.19
C VAL A 36 4.94 0.72 -5.04
N TRP A 37 4.83 -0.03 -6.15
CA TRP A 37 4.97 -1.49 -6.13
C TRP A 37 6.33 -1.94 -5.62
N HIS A 38 7.41 -1.30 -6.07
CA HIS A 38 8.75 -1.58 -5.61
C HIS A 38 8.90 -1.34 -4.10
N ARG A 39 8.38 -0.20 -3.61
CA ARG A 39 8.39 0.11 -2.17
C ARG A 39 7.59 -0.91 -1.36
N ASN A 40 6.42 -1.33 -1.86
CA ASN A 40 5.59 -2.32 -1.19
C ASN A 40 6.27 -3.69 -1.15
N ALA A 41 6.92 -4.10 -2.24
CA ALA A 41 7.69 -5.34 -2.29
C ALA A 41 8.82 -5.35 -1.25
N GLU A 42 9.61 -4.26 -1.18
CA GLU A 42 10.72 -4.16 -0.22
C GLU A 42 10.22 -4.13 1.23
N THR A 43 9.16 -3.37 1.52
CA THR A 43 8.56 -3.31 2.86
C THR A 43 8.09 -4.69 3.32
N ARG A 44 7.47 -5.47 2.42
CA ARG A 44 6.98 -6.83 2.73
C ARG A 44 8.11 -7.84 2.86
N ARG A 45 9.22 -7.65 2.14
CA ARG A 45 10.44 -8.44 2.33
C ARG A 45 11.03 -8.20 3.71
N VAL A 46 11.17 -6.93 4.10
CA VAL A 46 11.67 -6.52 5.42
C VAL A 46 10.77 -7.05 6.54
N LEU A 47 9.45 -6.91 6.43
CA LEU A 47 8.51 -7.44 7.43
C LEU A 47 8.59 -8.96 7.61
N ARG A 48 8.98 -9.71 6.56
CA ARG A 48 9.17 -11.16 6.62
C ARG A 48 10.47 -11.55 7.34
N GLU A 49 11.48 -10.70 7.27
CA GLU A 49 12.82 -10.92 7.84
C GLU A 49 12.96 -10.33 9.25
N LEU A 50 12.02 -9.47 9.66
CA LEU A 50 12.08 -8.79 10.96
C LEU A 50 11.84 -9.76 12.14
N PRO A 51 12.70 -9.76 13.18
CA PRO A 51 12.49 -10.58 14.36
C PRO A 51 11.31 -10.07 15.21
N GLU A 52 10.68 -10.99 15.96
CA GLU A 52 9.48 -10.72 16.76
C GLU A 52 9.62 -9.52 17.73
N ARG A 53 10.79 -9.36 18.36
CA ARG A 53 11.06 -8.22 19.26
C ARG A 53 10.95 -6.87 18.53
N GLU A 54 11.45 -6.79 17.30
CA GLU A 54 11.44 -5.55 16.51
C GLU A 54 10.05 -5.27 15.96
N LEU A 55 9.28 -6.31 15.66
CA LEU A 55 7.85 -6.20 15.36
C LEU A 55 7.10 -5.63 16.58
N ALA A 56 7.39 -6.12 17.79
CA ALA A 56 6.76 -5.62 19.01
C ALA A 56 7.10 -4.15 19.28
N ASP A 57 8.33 -3.71 19.00
CA ASP A 57 8.74 -2.31 19.15
C ASP A 57 7.92 -1.36 18.25
N ILE A 58 7.51 -1.81 17.06
CA ILE A 58 6.61 -1.08 16.16
C ILE A 58 5.13 -1.43 16.37
N GLY A 59 4.81 -2.15 17.45
CA GLY A 59 3.45 -2.53 17.82
C GLY A 59 2.77 -3.50 16.87
N LEU A 60 3.54 -4.36 16.19
CA LEU A 60 3.07 -5.44 15.32
C LEU A 60 3.23 -6.81 15.98
N THR A 61 2.29 -7.71 15.70
CA THR A 61 2.46 -9.13 16.01
C THR A 61 3.14 -9.87 14.86
N PRO A 62 3.77 -11.04 15.10
CA PRO A 62 4.28 -11.88 14.01
C PRO A 62 3.20 -12.27 12.99
N MET A 63 1.97 -12.47 13.46
CA MET A 63 0.82 -12.78 12.59
C MET A 63 0.47 -11.58 11.70
N ASP A 64 0.41 -10.37 12.25
CA ASP A 64 0.18 -9.13 11.49
C ASP A 64 1.23 -8.95 10.40
N ALA A 65 2.51 -9.18 10.75
CA ALA A 65 3.63 -9.07 9.82
C ALA A 65 3.58 -10.12 8.71
N ALA A 66 3.27 -11.38 9.04
CA ALA A 66 3.12 -12.47 8.07
C ALA A 66 1.95 -12.21 7.10
N MET A 67 0.81 -11.75 7.63
CA MET A 67 -0.36 -11.37 6.83
C MET A 67 -0.03 -10.23 5.86
N GLU A 68 0.65 -9.18 6.33
CA GLU A 68 1.07 -8.06 5.49
C GLU A 68 2.12 -8.49 4.45
N ALA A 69 3.09 -9.32 4.85
CA ALA A 69 4.15 -9.83 3.98
C ALA A 69 3.63 -10.79 2.89
N GLY A 70 2.46 -11.41 3.10
CA GLY A 70 1.78 -12.25 2.12
C GLY A 70 0.98 -11.47 1.07
N ARG A 71 0.80 -10.15 1.22
CA ARG A 71 -0.01 -9.35 0.29
C ARG A 71 0.70 -9.17 -1.06
N PRO A 72 -0.03 -9.26 -2.19
CA PRO A 72 0.58 -9.08 -3.51
C PRO A 72 1.15 -7.69 -3.71
N PHE A 73 2.36 -7.56 -4.29
CA PHE A 73 3.07 -6.27 -4.44
C PHE A 73 2.27 -5.18 -5.17
N TRP A 74 1.33 -5.59 -6.04
CA TRP A 74 0.48 -4.66 -6.78
C TRP A 74 -0.62 -4.03 -5.94
N ASP A 75 -0.94 -4.60 -4.77
CA ASP A 75 -1.91 -4.07 -3.82
C ASP A 75 -1.44 -2.71 -3.29
N ASP A 76 -2.19 -1.67 -3.67
CA ASP A 76 -2.05 -0.27 -3.30
C ASP A 76 -2.72 0.07 -1.96
N THR A 77 -3.45 -0.86 -1.36
CA THR A 77 -4.06 -0.62 -0.06
C THR A 77 -2.95 -0.40 0.97
N PRO A 78 -3.01 0.66 1.78
CA PRO A 78 -2.00 0.95 2.79
C PRO A 78 -1.70 -0.27 3.68
N GLY A 79 -0.42 -0.51 3.95
CA GLY A 79 0.01 -1.57 4.86
C GLY A 79 -0.42 -1.32 6.30
N ILE A 80 -0.47 -2.37 7.12
CA ILE A 80 -0.85 -2.28 8.54
C ILE A 80 -0.01 -1.25 9.33
N VAL A 81 1.27 -1.09 8.98
CA VAL A 81 2.17 -0.06 9.54
C VAL A 81 1.68 1.36 9.21
N ALA A 82 1.31 1.62 7.96
CA ALA A 82 0.83 2.92 7.50
C ALA A 82 -0.58 3.25 8.03
N GLU A 83 -1.37 2.23 8.34
CA GLU A 83 -2.67 2.40 8.99
C GLU A 83 -2.52 2.73 10.49
N ARG A 84 -1.62 2.05 11.21
CA ARG A 84 -1.34 2.36 12.63
C ARG A 84 -0.68 3.72 12.82
N ALA A 85 0.26 4.09 11.94
CA ALA A 85 0.87 5.42 11.95
C ALA A 85 -0.14 6.57 11.74
N ARG A 86 -1.29 6.32 11.09
CA ARG A 86 -2.36 7.32 10.92
C ARG A 86 -3.31 7.43 12.12
N ARG A 87 -3.28 6.45 13.03
CA ARG A 87 -4.17 6.37 14.20
C ARG A 87 -3.51 6.89 15.48
N SER A 88 -2.19 7.08 15.45
CA SER A 88 -1.35 7.56 16.56
C SER A 88 -1.13 9.06 16.42
#